data_AF-A0AB39NVQ5-F1
#
_entry.id   AF-A0AB39NVQ5-F1
#
_cell.length_a   1.000
_cell.length_b   1.000
_cell.length_c   1.000
_cell.angle_alpha   90.00
_cell.angle_beta   90.00
_cell.angle_gamma   90.00
#
_symmetry.space_group_name_H-M   'P 1'
#
loop_
_entity.id
_entity.type
_entity.pdbx_description
1 polymer ?
#
loop_
_entity_poly.entity_id
_entity_poly.type
_entity_poly.pdbx_seq_one_letter_code
_entity_poly.pdbx_strand_id
1 'polypeptide(L)'
;MKRKVIAASFIATGLAFSVSSCSTDEEKAKPASGCEEVLGAAGLEWVQEKAQADDIERGGVNLDKLRREYYRQMKPWKPNAQRWESEVCTIKSTELGDGKKLTIEFGPSSTPFDFDEKTNPDGTVTSVNADLKLQQVRDFKDVTHYGVYVKCKVSGTSPRQEIVTPLAGVMTDTLTAGTSDAVHMRHLLRATQAVVDLLGCENDPSVPATPPA
;
A
#
# COMPACT_ATOMS: atom_id res chain seq x y z
N MET A 1 14.04 24.78 84.15
CA MET A 1 14.13 26.26 84.16
C MET A 1 13.15 26.83 83.12
N LYS A 2 12.30 27.78 83.56
CA LYS A 2 11.57 28.87 82.85
C LYS A 2 11.33 28.70 81.33
N ARG A 3 10.09 28.43 80.88
CA ARG A 3 8.97 29.35 80.53
C ARG A 3 9.14 30.17 79.23
N LYS A 4 8.21 29.96 78.29
CA LYS A 4 7.38 30.88 77.44
C LYS A 4 7.01 30.12 76.15
N VAL A 5 5.77 29.72 75.82
CA VAL A 5 4.44 30.36 75.71
C VAL A 5 4.41 31.59 74.81
N ILE A 6 3.60 31.49 73.73
CA ILE A 6 2.72 32.45 73.01
C ILE A 6 2.76 32.00 71.52
N ALA A 7 1.78 31.30 70.94
CA ALA A 7 0.34 31.52 70.73
C ALA A 7 0.00 32.34 69.46
N ALA A 8 -1.09 31.87 68.83
CA ALA A 8 -1.90 32.42 67.73
C ALA A 8 -1.32 32.30 66.30
N SER A 9 -1.90 31.65 65.28
CA SER A 9 -3.27 31.34 64.81
C SER A 9 -3.57 32.11 63.51
N PHE A 10 -4.17 31.38 62.56
CA PHE A 10 -4.80 31.78 61.30
C PHE A 10 -3.89 32.15 60.12
N ILE A 11 -4.07 31.46 58.99
CA ILE A 11 -4.97 31.89 57.90
C ILE A 11 -5.20 30.70 56.97
N ALA A 12 -6.47 30.36 56.78
CA ALA A 12 -6.92 29.51 55.69
C ALA A 12 -6.78 30.29 54.37
N THR A 13 -6.06 29.73 53.40
CA THR A 13 -6.14 30.21 52.02
C THR A 13 -6.31 28.99 51.12
N GLY A 14 -7.46 28.93 50.45
CA GLY A 14 -7.81 27.88 49.52
C GLY A 14 -6.80 27.80 48.38
N LEU A 15 -6.26 26.60 48.17
CA LEU A 15 -5.59 26.26 46.93
C LEU A 15 -6.68 25.90 45.91
N ALA A 16 -6.99 26.87 45.06
CA ALA A 16 -7.70 26.61 43.82
C ALA A 16 -6.86 25.66 42.97
N PHE A 17 -7.35 24.44 42.76
CA PHE A 17 -6.82 23.54 41.74
C PHE A 17 -7.21 24.11 40.37
N SER A 18 -6.36 24.95 39.79
CA SER A 18 -6.41 25.22 38.35
C SER A 18 -5.89 23.98 37.64
N VAL A 19 -6.80 23.06 37.34
CA VAL A 19 -6.56 21.99 36.36
C VAL A 19 -6.45 22.69 35.02
N SER A 20 -5.24 23.09 34.63
CA SER A 20 -4.96 23.38 33.23
C SER A 20 -5.10 22.06 32.49
N SER A 21 -6.30 21.79 32.02
CA SER A 21 -6.57 20.80 30.98
C SER A 21 -5.81 21.25 29.74
N CYS A 22 -4.53 20.91 29.67
CA CYS A 22 -3.82 20.83 28.41
C CYS A 22 -4.44 19.67 27.65
N SER A 23 -5.52 19.97 26.92
CA SER A 23 -5.90 19.18 25.76
C SER A 23 -4.79 19.37 24.73
N THR A 24 -3.70 18.63 24.91
CA THR A 24 -2.88 18.21 23.79
C THR A 24 -3.77 17.30 22.98
N ASP A 25 -4.48 17.88 22.01
CA ASP A 25 -4.78 17.16 20.79
C ASP A 25 -3.42 16.74 20.23
N GLU A 26 -2.95 15.56 20.65
CA GLU A 26 -1.94 14.83 19.90
C GLU A 26 -2.56 14.62 18.52
N GLU A 27 -2.19 15.49 17.59
CA GLU A 27 -2.30 15.24 16.16
C GLU A 27 -1.60 13.91 15.92
N LYS A 28 -2.38 12.81 15.96
CA LYS A 28 -1.89 11.46 15.71
C LYS A 28 -1.13 11.55 14.39
N ALA A 29 0.18 11.37 14.46
CA ALA A 29 1.03 11.37 13.28
C ALA A 29 0.37 10.49 12.23
N LYS A 30 0.00 11.07 11.08
CA LYS A 30 -0.65 10.32 10.00
C LYS A 30 0.23 9.10 9.73
N PRO A 31 -0.32 7.88 9.75
CA PRO A 31 0.47 6.69 9.51
C PRO A 31 1.20 6.84 8.17
N ALA A 32 2.51 6.54 8.16
CA ALA A 32 3.32 6.66 6.96
C ALA A 32 2.71 5.79 5.83
N SER A 33 2.23 6.44 4.77
CA SER A 33 1.67 5.77 3.59
C SER A 33 2.76 5.57 2.54
N GLY A 34 2.78 4.41 1.88
CA GLY A 34 3.67 4.19 0.73
C GLY A 34 3.19 4.87 -0.56
N CYS A 35 2.09 5.63 -0.52
CA CYS A 35 1.51 6.28 -1.70
C CYS A 35 2.49 7.18 -2.45
N GLU A 36 3.25 8.01 -1.74
CA GLU A 36 4.26 8.90 -2.35
C GLU A 36 5.40 8.12 -3.00
N GLU A 37 5.80 7.00 -2.38
CA GLU A 37 6.86 6.13 -2.88
C GLU A 37 6.45 5.40 -4.16
N VAL A 38 5.19 4.91 -4.23
CA VAL A 38 4.73 4.08 -5.37
C VAL A 38 4.07 4.87 -6.49
N LEU A 39 3.33 5.93 -6.19
CA LEU A 39 2.67 6.76 -7.21
C LEU A 39 3.57 7.91 -7.67
N GLY A 40 4.44 8.42 -6.79
CA GLY A 40 5.16 9.68 -7.02
C GLY A 40 4.23 10.88 -7.20
N ALA A 41 4.81 12.05 -7.46
CA ALA A 41 4.07 13.30 -7.62
C ALA A 41 2.97 13.21 -8.70
N ALA A 42 3.30 12.69 -9.89
CA ALA A 42 2.37 12.60 -11.01
C ALA A 42 1.16 11.69 -10.73
N GLY A 43 1.34 10.60 -9.98
CA GLY A 43 0.22 9.74 -9.62
C GLY A 43 -0.66 10.36 -8.54
N LEU A 44 -0.08 11.08 -7.57
CA LEU A 44 -0.86 11.79 -6.55
C LEU A 44 -1.65 12.95 -7.14
N GLU A 45 -1.06 13.69 -8.06
CA GLU A 45 -1.73 14.77 -8.80
C GLU A 45 -2.90 14.21 -9.63
N TRP A 46 -2.67 13.11 -10.36
CA TRP A 46 -3.73 12.41 -11.08
C TRP A 46 -4.91 12.02 -10.17
N VAL A 47 -4.63 11.43 -9.00
CA VAL A 47 -5.71 11.06 -8.07
C VAL A 47 -6.44 12.29 -7.54
N GLN A 48 -5.72 13.34 -7.16
CA GLN A 48 -6.32 14.59 -6.67
C GLN A 48 -7.24 15.21 -7.72
N GLU A 49 -6.78 15.31 -8.97
CA GLU A 49 -7.56 15.90 -10.07
C GLU A 49 -8.80 15.08 -10.43
N LYS A 50 -8.70 13.74 -10.38
CA LYS A 50 -9.74 12.84 -10.87
C LYS A 50 -10.73 12.40 -9.82
N ALA A 51 -10.33 12.38 -8.55
CA ALA A 51 -11.23 12.12 -7.44
C ALA A 51 -12.34 13.17 -7.32
N GLN A 52 -12.10 14.42 -7.76
CA GLN A 52 -13.04 15.54 -7.61
C GLN A 52 -13.51 15.71 -6.15
N ALA A 53 -12.60 15.47 -5.20
CA ALA A 53 -12.83 15.62 -3.76
C ALA A 53 -11.73 16.51 -3.18
N ASP A 54 -12.12 17.39 -2.26
CA ASP A 54 -11.20 18.35 -1.64
C ASP A 54 -10.44 17.69 -0.48
N ASP A 55 -11.10 16.76 0.23
CA ASP A 55 -10.49 15.98 1.31
C ASP A 55 -10.18 14.54 0.90
N ILE A 56 -8.89 14.22 0.91
CA ILE A 56 -8.35 12.90 0.55
C ILE A 56 -7.48 12.39 1.70
N GLU A 57 -7.85 11.22 2.22
CA GLU A 57 -7.07 10.49 3.21
C GLU A 57 -6.15 9.47 2.52
N ARG A 58 -4.90 9.41 3.00
CA ARG A 58 -3.89 8.46 2.54
C ARG A 58 -3.52 7.51 3.67
N GLY A 59 -3.39 6.24 3.34
CA GLY A 59 -2.99 5.18 4.25
C GLY A 59 -2.21 4.08 3.53
N GLY A 60 -2.04 2.95 4.23
CA GLY A 60 -1.23 1.83 3.77
C GLY A 60 0.07 1.70 4.56
N VAL A 61 1.04 0.99 4.00
CA VAL A 61 2.37 0.79 4.57
C VAL A 61 3.46 1.38 3.67
N ASN A 62 4.54 1.87 4.24
CA ASN A 62 5.72 2.26 3.47
C ASN A 62 6.43 1.07 2.82
N LEU A 63 7.26 1.36 1.82
CA LEU A 63 8.00 0.36 1.06
C LEU A 63 8.92 -0.50 1.95
N ASP A 64 9.57 0.08 2.96
CA ASP A 64 10.42 -0.68 3.86
C ASP A 64 9.64 -1.75 4.66
N LYS A 65 8.42 -1.44 5.10
CA LYS A 65 7.52 -2.42 5.74
C LYS A 65 7.04 -3.48 4.75
N LEU A 66 6.68 -3.10 3.52
CA LEU A 66 6.39 -4.04 2.43
C LEU A 66 7.55 -5.02 2.23
N ARG A 67 8.79 -4.53 2.06
CA ARG A 67 9.97 -5.36 1.81
C ARG A 67 10.19 -6.39 2.92
N ARG A 68 10.13 -5.96 4.19
CA ARG A 68 10.28 -6.86 5.34
C ARG A 68 9.23 -7.97 5.30
N GLU A 69 7.98 -7.60 5.03
CA GLU A 69 6.86 -8.52 5.00
C GLU A 69 6.97 -9.49 3.81
N TYR A 70 7.33 -9.00 2.63
CA TYR A 70 7.60 -9.81 1.44
C TYR A 70 8.69 -10.86 1.71
N TYR A 71 9.85 -10.45 2.22
CA TYR A 71 10.93 -11.40 2.54
C TYR A 71 10.55 -12.38 3.67
N ARG A 72 9.79 -11.93 4.67
CA ARG A 72 9.26 -12.81 5.72
C ARG A 72 8.40 -13.94 5.13
N GLN A 73 7.57 -13.63 4.14
CA GLN A 73 6.72 -14.61 3.46
C GLN A 73 7.50 -15.52 2.50
N MET A 74 8.58 -15.01 1.88
CA MET A 74 9.39 -15.78 0.93
C MET A 74 10.43 -16.71 1.57
N LYS A 75 11.00 -16.32 2.73
CA LYS A 75 12.07 -17.07 3.40
C LYS A 75 11.73 -18.52 3.79
N PRO A 76 10.52 -18.89 4.23
CA PRO A 76 10.20 -20.29 4.47
C PRO A 76 9.98 -21.12 3.19
N TRP A 77 10.12 -20.56 1.98
CA TRP A 77 9.78 -21.17 0.67
C TRP A 77 8.66 -22.21 0.75
N LYS A 78 7.44 -21.73 1.02
CA LYS A 78 6.23 -22.54 1.07
C LYS A 78 5.32 -22.16 -0.10
N PRO A 79 5.44 -22.81 -1.27
CA PRO A 79 4.70 -22.43 -2.47
C PRO A 79 3.17 -22.46 -2.29
N ASN A 80 2.66 -23.27 -1.35
CA ASN A 80 1.23 -23.42 -1.08
C ASN A 80 0.77 -22.68 0.19
N ALA A 81 1.61 -21.85 0.80
CA ALA A 81 1.19 -21.08 1.97
C ALA A 81 0.22 -19.96 1.57
N GLN A 82 -0.76 -19.69 2.43
CA GLN A 82 -1.57 -18.49 2.32
C GLN A 82 -0.65 -17.28 2.45
N ARG A 83 -0.66 -16.42 1.44
CA ARG A 83 0.14 -15.20 1.36
C ARG A 83 -0.75 -13.99 1.56
N TRP A 84 -0.16 -12.97 2.14
CA TRP A 84 -0.82 -11.70 2.39
C TRP A 84 -0.19 -10.64 1.50
N GLU A 85 -1.04 -9.86 0.87
CA GLU A 85 -0.64 -8.66 0.19
C GLU A 85 -0.57 -7.52 1.21
N SER A 86 0.40 -6.63 1.03
CA SER A 86 0.48 -5.41 1.82
C SER A 86 -0.19 -4.29 1.04
N GLU A 87 -1.23 -3.68 1.61
CA GLU A 87 -1.77 -2.40 1.12
C GLU A 87 -0.70 -1.32 1.27
N VAL A 88 0.04 -1.04 0.19
CA VAL A 88 1.12 -0.05 0.18
C VAL A 88 0.56 1.36 0.09
N CYS A 89 -0.49 1.51 -0.72
CA CYS A 89 -1.18 2.77 -0.86
C CYS A 89 -2.69 2.55 -0.83
N THR A 90 -3.36 3.26 0.07
CA THR A 90 -4.81 3.37 0.09
C THR A 90 -5.17 4.84 0.10
N ILE A 91 -5.96 5.28 -0.87
CA ILE A 91 -6.45 6.65 -1.01
C ILE A 91 -7.98 6.62 -0.97
N LYS A 92 -8.57 7.41 -0.09
CA LYS A 92 -10.02 7.49 0.11
C LYS A 92 -10.47 8.94 0.13
N SER A 93 -11.68 9.20 -0.31
CA SER A 93 -12.36 10.48 -0.07
C SER A 93 -13.33 10.33 1.10
N THR A 94 -13.23 11.22 2.08
CA THR A 94 -14.16 11.31 3.21
C THR A 94 -15.52 11.87 2.78
N GLU A 95 -15.57 12.58 1.65
CA GLU A 95 -16.76 13.24 1.10
C GLU A 95 -17.60 12.31 0.22
N LEU A 96 -16.96 11.45 -0.57
CA LEU A 96 -17.62 10.55 -1.53
C LEU A 96 -18.07 9.22 -0.91
N GLY A 97 -17.81 9.04 0.40
CA GLY A 97 -18.13 7.85 1.18
C GLY A 97 -17.15 6.69 1.01
N ASP A 98 -17.22 5.73 1.94
CA ASP A 98 -16.27 4.60 2.08
C ASP A 98 -16.17 3.69 0.84
N GLY A 99 -17.10 3.81 -0.11
CA GLY A 99 -17.12 3.04 -1.35
C GLY A 99 -16.17 3.56 -2.44
N LYS A 100 -15.63 4.78 -2.31
CA LYS A 100 -14.74 5.41 -3.29
C LYS A 100 -13.30 5.41 -2.79
N LYS A 101 -12.51 4.46 -3.31
CA LYS A 101 -11.11 4.28 -2.93
C LYS A 101 -10.25 3.85 -4.09
N LEU A 102 -8.97 4.19 -4.02
CA LEU A 102 -7.88 3.58 -4.76
C LEU A 102 -7.04 2.77 -3.77
N THR A 103 -6.78 1.50 -4.07
CA THR A 103 -5.83 0.68 -3.33
C THR A 103 -4.77 0.11 -4.27
N ILE A 104 -3.52 0.09 -3.81
CA ILE A 104 -2.40 -0.58 -4.46
C ILE A 104 -1.77 -1.52 -3.45
N GLU A 105 -1.78 -2.79 -3.79
CA GLU A 105 -1.33 -3.89 -2.95
C GLU A 105 -0.18 -4.62 -3.65
N PHE A 106 0.82 -5.06 -2.88
CA PHE A 106 1.89 -5.90 -3.39
C PHE A 106 2.17 -7.07 -2.46
N GLY A 107 2.52 -8.21 -3.04
CA GLY A 107 2.83 -9.42 -2.27
C GLY A 107 3.30 -10.57 -3.16
N PRO A 108 3.68 -11.71 -2.56
CA PRO A 108 3.96 -12.91 -3.33
C PRO A 108 2.65 -13.49 -3.88
N SER A 109 2.60 -13.71 -5.19
CA SER A 109 1.43 -14.22 -5.87
C SER A 109 1.07 -15.64 -5.40
N SER A 110 -0.21 -15.91 -5.20
CA SER A 110 -0.72 -17.28 -5.07
C SER A 110 -0.94 -17.95 -6.43
N THR A 111 -0.89 -17.17 -7.51
CA THR A 111 -1.02 -17.65 -8.88
C THR A 111 0.37 -17.75 -9.52
N PRO A 112 0.77 -18.92 -10.05
CA PRO A 112 1.98 -19.08 -10.85
C PRO A 112 2.00 -18.17 -12.08
N PHE A 113 3.18 -17.88 -12.63
CA PHE A 113 3.37 -16.93 -13.73
C PHE A 113 2.82 -17.43 -15.08
N ASP A 114 2.60 -18.73 -15.26
CA ASP A 114 2.02 -19.39 -16.45
C ASP A 114 0.47 -19.41 -16.43
N PHE A 115 -0.16 -18.52 -15.66
CA PHE A 115 -1.61 -18.49 -15.46
C PHE A 115 -2.45 -18.20 -16.71
N ASP A 116 -1.83 -17.61 -17.73
CA ASP A 116 -2.38 -17.36 -19.06
C ASP A 116 -2.47 -18.62 -19.92
N GLU A 117 -1.73 -19.68 -19.59
CA GLU A 117 -1.81 -20.97 -20.30
C GLU A 117 -3.09 -21.76 -19.94
N LYS A 118 -3.86 -21.29 -18.96
CA LYS A 118 -5.16 -21.85 -18.63
C LYS A 118 -6.13 -21.68 -19.81
N THR A 119 -6.99 -22.68 -20.03
CA THR A 119 -8.00 -22.64 -21.11
C THR A 119 -8.92 -21.43 -21.02
N ASN A 120 -9.23 -20.98 -19.80
CA ASN A 120 -10.00 -19.76 -19.52
C ASN A 120 -9.28 -19.01 -18.39
N PRO A 121 -8.33 -18.10 -18.71
CA PRO A 121 -7.74 -17.25 -17.69
C PRO A 121 -8.81 -16.27 -17.16
N ASP A 122 -8.67 -15.87 -15.91
CA ASP A 122 -9.55 -14.85 -15.34
C ASP A 122 -9.25 -13.51 -16.01
N GLY A 123 -10.24 -12.93 -16.68
CA GLY A 123 -10.12 -11.64 -17.34
C GLY A 123 -9.16 -11.60 -18.54
N THR A 124 -8.69 -10.40 -18.86
CA THR A 124 -7.77 -10.17 -19.99
C THR A 124 -6.34 -10.21 -19.48
N VAL A 125 -5.50 -11.07 -20.08
CA VAL A 125 -4.07 -11.14 -19.78
C VAL A 125 -3.26 -10.60 -20.95
N THR A 126 -2.26 -9.77 -20.66
CA THR A 126 -1.34 -9.20 -21.64
C THR A 126 0.09 -9.53 -21.24
N SER A 127 0.74 -10.38 -22.03
CA SER A 127 2.17 -10.67 -21.90
C SER A 127 2.98 -9.49 -22.45
N VAL A 128 3.62 -8.74 -21.55
CA VAL A 128 4.35 -7.52 -21.90
C VAL A 128 5.78 -7.85 -22.35
N ASN A 129 6.44 -8.75 -21.62
CA ASN A 129 7.74 -9.30 -21.95
C ASN A 129 7.92 -10.66 -21.24
N ALA A 130 9.14 -11.21 -21.22
CA ALA A 130 9.41 -12.51 -20.59
C ALA A 130 9.28 -12.52 -19.06
N ASP A 131 9.36 -11.35 -18.41
CA ASP A 131 9.39 -11.17 -16.96
C ASP A 131 8.10 -10.60 -16.39
N LEU A 132 7.27 -9.97 -17.23
CA LEU A 132 6.10 -9.22 -16.78
C LEU A 132 4.84 -9.55 -17.59
N LYS A 133 3.75 -9.78 -16.85
CA LYS A 133 2.38 -9.90 -17.37
C LYS A 133 1.47 -8.89 -16.69
N LEU A 134 0.53 -8.35 -17.46
CA LEU A 134 -0.56 -7.53 -16.96
C LEU A 134 -1.86 -8.33 -17.00
N GLN A 135 -2.76 -8.06 -16.08
CA GLN A 135 -4.07 -8.68 -16.02
C GLN A 135 -5.15 -7.63 -15.73
N GLN A 136 -6.32 -7.77 -16.33
CA GLN A 136 -7.50 -6.97 -16.00
C GLN A 136 -8.66 -7.91 -15.72
N VAL A 137 -9.18 -7.88 -14.49
CA VAL A 137 -10.32 -8.70 -14.07
C VAL A 137 -11.43 -7.79 -13.58
N ARG A 138 -12.67 -8.02 -14.03
CA ARG A 138 -13.84 -7.38 -13.41
C ARG A 138 -14.45 -8.31 -12.38
N ASP A 139 -14.72 -7.78 -11.19
CA ASP A 139 -15.42 -8.52 -10.16
C ASP A 139 -16.95 -8.56 -10.41
N PHE A 140 -17.67 -9.22 -9.51
CA PHE A 140 -19.14 -9.33 -9.57
C PHE A 140 -19.88 -8.00 -9.34
N LYS A 141 -19.18 -6.95 -8.91
CA LYS A 141 -19.69 -5.58 -8.74
C LYS A 141 -19.25 -4.66 -9.90
N ASP A 142 -18.69 -5.22 -10.97
CA ASP A 142 -18.17 -4.50 -12.13
C ASP A 142 -17.00 -3.54 -11.81
N VAL A 143 -16.29 -3.80 -10.69
CA VAL A 143 -15.04 -3.11 -10.37
C VAL A 143 -13.90 -3.78 -11.12
N THR A 144 -13.11 -2.97 -11.83
CA THR A 144 -11.92 -3.47 -12.55
C THR A 144 -10.73 -3.51 -11.60
N HIS A 145 -10.10 -4.67 -11.52
CA HIS A 145 -8.84 -4.93 -10.85
C HIS A 145 -7.73 -5.01 -11.89
N TYR A 146 -6.75 -4.13 -11.77
CA TYR A 146 -5.56 -4.11 -12.62
C TYR A 146 -4.44 -4.86 -11.90
N GLY A 147 -4.02 -5.99 -12.46
CA GLY A 147 -2.96 -6.83 -11.93
C GLY A 147 -1.65 -6.69 -12.72
N VAL A 148 -0.54 -6.82 -12.01
CA VAL A 148 0.81 -6.94 -12.58
C VAL A 148 1.51 -8.11 -11.91
N TYR A 149 2.13 -8.96 -12.71
CA TYR A 149 2.87 -10.13 -12.25
C TYR A 149 4.29 -10.04 -12.79
N VAL A 150 5.28 -10.13 -11.90
CA VAL A 150 6.69 -10.00 -12.23
C VAL A 150 7.47 -11.20 -11.73
N LYS A 151 8.30 -11.79 -12.60
CA LYS A 151 9.33 -12.76 -12.22
C LYS A 151 10.40 -12.06 -11.39
N CYS A 152 10.14 -11.81 -10.11
CA CYS A 152 11.14 -11.30 -9.19
C CYS A 152 11.72 -12.46 -8.39
N LYS A 153 13.00 -12.77 -8.62
CA LYS A 153 13.74 -13.80 -7.90
C LYS A 153 14.38 -13.25 -6.62
N VAL A 154 13.97 -13.73 -5.45
CA VAL A 154 14.59 -13.35 -4.17
C VAL A 154 15.80 -14.23 -3.87
N SER A 155 16.88 -13.62 -3.37
CA SER A 155 18.08 -14.37 -2.99
C SER A 155 17.85 -15.43 -1.92
N GLY A 156 18.51 -16.58 -2.09
CA GLY A 156 18.37 -17.73 -1.19
C GLY A 156 17.06 -18.52 -1.32
N THR A 157 16.15 -18.14 -2.23
CA THR A 157 14.94 -18.93 -2.55
C THR A 157 15.20 -19.93 -3.69
N SER A 158 14.27 -20.88 -3.87
CA SER A 158 14.30 -21.87 -4.96
C SER A 158 14.46 -21.22 -6.34
N PRO A 159 15.25 -21.79 -7.28
CA PRO A 159 15.36 -21.28 -8.66
C PRO A 159 14.02 -21.15 -9.40
N ARG A 160 13.01 -21.95 -9.04
CA ARG A 160 11.67 -21.89 -9.65
C ARG A 160 10.75 -20.84 -9.02
N GLN A 161 11.22 -20.08 -8.03
CA GLN A 161 10.39 -19.18 -7.26
C GLN A 161 9.71 -18.12 -8.12
N GLU A 162 10.44 -17.50 -9.03
CA GLU A 162 9.93 -16.44 -9.89
C GLU A 162 8.76 -16.91 -10.79
N ILE A 163 8.68 -18.22 -11.07
CA ILE A 163 7.60 -18.83 -11.85
C ILE A 163 6.45 -19.27 -10.94
N VAL A 164 6.75 -19.95 -9.83
CA VAL A 164 5.70 -20.55 -8.97
C VAL A 164 5.04 -19.52 -8.04
N THR A 165 5.77 -18.46 -7.68
CA THR A 165 5.31 -17.40 -6.78
C THR A 165 5.96 -16.09 -7.25
N PRO A 166 5.52 -15.53 -8.40
CA PRO A 166 5.99 -14.23 -8.84
C PRO A 166 5.62 -13.14 -7.82
N LEU A 167 6.24 -11.97 -7.94
CA LEU A 167 5.70 -10.76 -7.32
C LEU A 167 4.38 -10.42 -8.00
N ALA A 168 3.33 -10.17 -7.22
CA ALA A 168 2.07 -9.62 -7.69
C ALA A 168 1.89 -8.21 -7.15
N GLY A 169 1.35 -7.33 -7.99
CA GLY A 169 0.79 -6.05 -7.61
C GLY A 169 -0.64 -5.95 -8.12
N VAL A 170 -1.54 -5.37 -7.33
CA VAL A 170 -2.93 -5.16 -7.73
C VAL A 170 -3.33 -3.72 -7.42
N MET A 171 -3.89 -3.05 -8.42
CA MET A 171 -4.60 -1.78 -8.26
C MET A 171 -6.10 -2.02 -8.36
N THR A 172 -6.84 -1.61 -7.32
CA THR A 172 -8.30 -1.55 -7.34
C THR A 172 -8.71 -0.10 -7.21
N ASP A 173 -9.41 0.44 -8.20
CA ASP A 173 -9.76 1.87 -8.22
C ASP A 173 -11.25 2.09 -8.52
N THR A 174 -11.97 2.57 -7.51
CA THR A 174 -13.34 3.08 -7.66
C THR A 174 -13.40 4.60 -7.54
N LEU A 175 -12.31 5.24 -7.11
CA LEU A 175 -12.17 6.67 -6.86
C LEU A 175 -11.95 7.45 -8.17
N THR A 176 -11.10 6.94 -9.07
CA THR A 176 -10.79 7.57 -10.37
C THR A 176 -11.27 6.78 -11.58
N ALA A 177 -12.26 5.91 -11.38
CA ALA A 177 -12.82 4.97 -12.38
C ALA A 177 -13.25 5.59 -13.73
N GLY A 178 -13.39 6.92 -13.84
CA GLY A 178 -13.61 7.62 -15.12
C GLY A 178 -12.38 7.77 -16.00
N THR A 179 -11.20 7.31 -15.55
CA THR A 179 -9.94 7.38 -16.30
C THR A 179 -9.70 6.08 -17.07
N SER A 180 -8.86 6.11 -18.10
CA SER A 180 -8.69 4.94 -18.99
C SER A 180 -7.87 3.82 -18.36
N ASP A 181 -8.04 2.59 -18.82
CA ASP A 181 -7.27 1.42 -18.38
C ASP A 181 -5.76 1.64 -18.55
N ALA A 182 -5.34 2.30 -19.64
CA ALA A 182 -3.95 2.64 -19.90
C ALA A 182 -3.37 3.59 -18.84
N VAL A 183 -4.18 4.51 -18.29
CA VAL A 183 -3.75 5.42 -17.22
C VAL A 183 -3.52 4.64 -15.92
N HIS A 184 -4.50 3.82 -15.51
CA HIS A 184 -4.36 2.96 -14.33
C HIS A 184 -3.13 2.04 -14.43
N MET A 185 -2.98 1.35 -15.56
CA MET A 185 -1.84 0.45 -15.79
C MET A 185 -0.49 1.18 -15.80
N ARG A 186 -0.42 2.40 -16.32
CA ARG A 186 0.80 3.22 -16.24
C ARG A 186 1.18 3.54 -14.80
N HIS A 187 0.21 3.89 -13.95
CA HIS A 187 0.48 4.16 -12.54
C HIS A 187 0.85 2.88 -11.77
N LEU A 188 0.22 1.75 -12.09
CA LEU A 188 0.59 0.44 -11.53
C LEU A 188 1.99 0.00 -11.95
N LEU A 189 2.39 0.20 -13.20
CA LEU A 189 3.74 -0.11 -13.69
C LEU A 189 4.80 0.74 -12.99
N ARG A 190 4.53 2.04 -12.77
CA ARG A 190 5.41 2.90 -11.97
C ARG A 190 5.55 2.39 -10.53
N ALA A 191 4.44 2.03 -9.89
CA ALA A 191 4.46 1.43 -8.55
C ALA A 191 5.29 0.14 -8.53
N THR A 192 5.15 -0.68 -9.59
CA THR A 192 5.89 -1.93 -9.75
C THR A 192 7.40 -1.70 -9.88
N GLN A 193 7.82 -0.68 -10.64
CA GLN A 193 9.24 -0.30 -10.72
C GLN A 193 9.81 0.01 -9.34
N ALA A 194 9.13 0.85 -8.56
CA ALA A 194 9.58 1.20 -7.21
C ALA A 194 9.70 -0.04 -6.29
N VAL A 195 8.78 -1.00 -6.40
CA VAL A 195 8.82 -2.24 -5.61
C VAL A 195 9.92 -3.19 -6.11
N VAL A 196 10.09 -3.36 -7.41
CA VAL A 196 11.14 -4.22 -7.98
C VAL A 196 12.53 -3.69 -7.60
N ASP A 197 12.76 -2.39 -7.76
CA ASP A 197 14.01 -1.72 -7.39
C ASP A 197 14.33 -1.92 -5.91
N LEU A 198 13.32 -1.79 -5.05
CA LEU A 198 13.44 -1.99 -3.60
C LEU A 198 13.77 -3.45 -3.23
N LEU A 199 13.13 -4.41 -3.91
CA LEU A 199 13.30 -5.84 -3.62
C LEU A 199 14.63 -6.40 -4.14
N GLY A 200 15.29 -5.72 -5.08
CA GLY A 200 16.62 -6.10 -5.58
C GLY A 200 16.64 -7.53 -6.10
N CYS A 201 15.69 -7.88 -6.97
CA CYS A 201 15.53 -9.23 -7.51
C CYS A 201 16.81 -9.68 -8.22
N GLU A 202 17.25 -10.93 -7.99
CA GLU A 202 18.51 -11.47 -8.52
C GLU A 202 18.56 -11.49 -10.06
N ASN A 203 17.39 -11.63 -10.70
CA ASN A 203 17.24 -11.77 -12.14
C ASN A 203 16.95 -10.45 -12.87
N ASP A 204 16.94 -9.32 -12.16
CA ASP A 204 16.77 -7.96 -12.72
C ASP A 204 15.62 -7.84 -13.74
N PRO A 205 14.36 -8.12 -13.35
CA PRO A 205 13.25 -8.20 -14.28
C PRO A 205 12.91 -6.85 -14.92
N SER A 206 12.64 -6.86 -16.23
CA SER A 206 12.33 -5.64 -16.97
C SER A 206 10.88 -5.17 -16.77
N VAL A 207 10.69 -3.99 -16.17
CA VAL A 207 9.38 -3.34 -15.99
C VAL A 207 9.29 -2.07 -16.85
N PRO A 208 8.47 -2.03 -17.91
CA PRO A 208 8.36 -0.85 -18.76
C PRO A 208 7.60 0.28 -18.07
N ALA A 209 7.92 1.53 -18.45
CA ALA A 209 7.27 2.72 -17.89
C ALA A 209 5.82 2.93 -18.39
N THR A 210 5.46 2.30 -19.51
CA THR A 210 4.15 2.42 -20.15
C THR A 210 3.60 1.04 -20.52
N PRO A 211 2.28 0.84 -20.45
CA PRO A 211 1.68 -0.39 -20.96
C PRO A 211 1.88 -0.49 -22.49
N PRO A 212 1.84 -1.72 -23.05
CA PRO A 212 1.80 -1.90 -24.50
C PRO A 212 0.57 -1.23 -25.11
N ALA A 213 0.68 -0.85 -26.39
CA ALA A 213 -0.37 -0.18 -27.16
C ALA A 213 -1.54 -1.11 -27.49
#